data_AF-A0A6P2EXH4-F1
#
_entry.id   AF-A0A6P2EXH4-F1
#
_cell.length_a   1.000
_cell.length_b   1.000
_cell.length_c   1.000
_cell.angle_alpha   90.00
_cell.angle_beta   90.00
_cell.angle_gamma   90.00
#
_symmetry.space_group_name_H-M   'P 1'
#
loop_
_entity.id
_entity.type
_entity.pdbx_description
1 polymer ?
#
loop_
_entity_poly.entity_id
_entity_poly.type
_entity_poly.pdbx_seq_one_letter_code
_entity_poly.pdbx_strand_id
1 'polypeptide(L)'
;MANPTPHHSDKSPEGDDVYGGLNMLNGMLHDLDERGLVLSLSAFSEDVLGTLIGAFMVPSDASKQLLEGFNAPLGTFSARAKAAYAFGLLTKNQFEDLERLRKIRNEFAHTWRPISLTDPKIAALVKAMNHSRLGTKFPETLREKVQSSMSTLLIEVRAVAHQIEEKKTRVPITGTHLIAGFSGDFDAQMADAREQMHDICQDRDASDGEKRSFHQAVLVRFAERLHFIEVAAPPSRRREVAALKKELAGRVAG
;
A
#
# COMPACT_ATOMS: atom_id res chain seq x y z
N MET A 1 47.31 -28.54 12.74
CA MET A 1 45.93 -29.03 12.54
C MET A 1 44.98 -27.98 13.08
N ALA A 2 44.50 -27.09 12.20
CA ALA A 2 43.61 -25.99 12.54
C ALA A 2 42.21 -26.36 12.08
N ASN A 3 41.26 -26.42 13.02
CA ASN A 3 39.83 -26.53 12.71
C ASN A 3 39.31 -25.17 12.28
N PRO A 4 38.63 -25.03 11.12
CA PRO A 4 37.93 -23.80 10.80
C PRO A 4 36.59 -23.77 11.53
N THR A 5 36.35 -22.67 12.22
CA THR A 5 35.05 -22.24 12.77
C THR A 5 33.96 -22.23 11.70
N PRO A 6 32.72 -22.67 11.99
CA PRO A 6 31.61 -22.47 11.07
C PRO A 6 31.17 -21.00 11.13
N HIS A 7 31.27 -20.31 10.00
CA HIS A 7 30.58 -19.06 9.74
C HIS A 7 29.07 -19.30 9.84
N HIS A 8 28.41 -18.72 10.85
CA HIS A 8 26.97 -18.49 10.79
C HIS A 8 26.72 -17.40 9.73
N SER A 9 26.40 -17.84 8.51
CA SER A 9 25.82 -16.94 7.51
C SER A 9 24.38 -16.66 7.93
N ASP A 10 24.15 -15.44 8.40
CA ASP A 10 22.85 -14.78 8.40
C ASP A 10 22.31 -14.78 6.97
N LYS A 11 21.35 -15.68 6.70
CA LYS A 11 20.55 -15.67 5.48
C LYS A 11 19.13 -15.39 5.91
N SER A 12 18.72 -14.14 5.72
CA SER A 12 17.30 -13.78 5.68
C SER A 12 16.60 -14.70 4.66
N PRO A 13 15.51 -15.40 5.01
CA PRO A 13 14.90 -16.34 4.09
C PRO A 13 14.27 -15.55 2.93
N GLU A 14 14.86 -15.71 1.75
CA GLU A 14 14.26 -15.34 0.47
C GLU A 14 12.90 -16.03 0.33
N GLY A 15 11.85 -15.25 0.06
CA GLY A 15 10.53 -15.76 -0.29
C GLY A 15 9.66 -16.13 0.91
N ASP A 16 9.16 -15.12 1.63
CA ASP A 16 8.09 -15.35 2.60
C ASP A 16 6.79 -15.64 1.81
N ASP A 17 6.59 -16.92 1.49
CA ASP A 17 5.39 -17.44 0.83
C ASP A 17 4.15 -16.81 1.49
N VAL A 18 3.13 -16.46 0.70
CA VAL A 18 1.83 -15.94 1.17
C VAL A 18 1.27 -16.81 2.30
N TYR A 19 1.69 -18.08 2.35
CA TYR A 19 1.34 -19.05 3.38
C TYR A 19 2.41 -19.30 4.45
N GLY A 20 3.68 -18.93 4.27
CA GLY A 20 4.81 -19.22 5.16
C GLY A 20 4.58 -18.80 6.62
N GLY A 21 4.45 -17.50 6.88
CA GLY A 21 4.13 -16.98 8.21
C GLY A 21 2.80 -17.49 8.81
N LEU A 22 1.83 -17.85 7.97
CA LEU A 22 0.54 -18.41 8.42
C LEU A 22 0.64 -19.88 8.82
N ASN A 23 1.44 -20.66 8.10
CA ASN A 23 1.73 -22.05 8.42
C ASN A 23 2.51 -22.12 9.74
N MET A 24 3.46 -21.21 9.95
CA MET A 24 4.14 -21.07 11.24
C MET A 24 3.17 -20.69 12.36
N LEU A 25 2.32 -19.68 12.14
CA LEU A 25 1.31 -19.27 13.11
C LEU A 25 0.40 -20.45 13.46
N ASN A 26 -0.23 -21.08 12.48
CA ASN A 26 -1.15 -22.21 12.69
C ASN A 26 -0.48 -23.38 13.43
N GLY A 27 0.79 -23.67 13.12
CA GLY A 27 1.57 -24.67 13.85
C GLY A 27 1.73 -24.32 15.33
N MET A 28 2.04 -23.06 15.64
CA MET A 28 2.19 -22.59 17.02
C MET A 28 0.86 -22.47 17.77
N LEU A 29 -0.25 -22.09 17.11
CA LEU A 29 -1.54 -21.84 17.76
C LEU A 29 -2.12 -23.06 18.47
N HIS A 30 -1.75 -24.28 18.06
CA HIS A 30 -2.21 -25.50 18.70
C HIS A 30 -1.73 -25.59 20.16
N ASP A 31 -0.49 -25.21 20.43
CA ASP A 31 0.18 -25.45 21.71
C ASP A 31 0.02 -24.29 22.71
N LEU A 32 -0.56 -23.18 22.28
CA LEU A 32 -0.79 -22.01 23.14
C LEU A 32 -1.97 -22.20 24.10
N ASP A 33 -1.95 -21.54 25.25
CA ASP A 33 -3.17 -21.37 26.05
C ASP A 33 -4.13 -20.36 25.36
N GLU A 34 -5.33 -20.16 25.92
CA GLU A 34 -6.33 -19.27 25.30
C GLU A 34 -5.83 -17.81 25.23
N ARG A 35 -5.07 -17.37 26.23
CA ARG A 35 -4.47 -16.03 26.25
C ARG A 35 -3.43 -15.90 25.15
N GLY A 36 -2.49 -16.84 25.07
CA GLY A 36 -1.46 -16.88 24.03
C GLY A 36 -2.07 -16.91 22.64
N LEU A 37 -3.08 -17.74 22.41
CA LEU A 37 -3.82 -17.80 21.15
C LEU A 37 -4.36 -16.41 20.74
N VAL A 38 -5.09 -15.74 21.63
CA VAL A 38 -5.73 -14.44 21.33
C VAL A 38 -4.68 -13.35 21.10
N LEU A 39 -3.63 -13.29 21.93
CA LEU A 39 -2.58 -12.29 21.80
C LEU A 39 -1.78 -12.49 20.51
N SER A 40 -1.41 -13.74 20.18
CA SER A 40 -0.69 -14.07 18.95
C SER A 40 -1.51 -13.77 17.70
N LEU A 41 -2.79 -14.16 17.67
CA LEU A 41 -3.68 -13.79 16.56
C LEU A 41 -3.81 -12.28 16.40
N SER A 42 -3.88 -11.54 17.51
CA SER A 42 -4.02 -10.08 17.45
C SER A 42 -2.76 -9.40 16.93
N ALA A 43 -1.58 -9.80 17.42
CA ALA A 43 -0.31 -9.28 16.95
C ALA A 43 -0.12 -9.56 15.45
N PHE A 44 -0.36 -10.81 15.03
CA PHE A 44 -0.23 -11.17 13.63
C PHE A 44 -1.25 -10.45 12.73
N SER A 45 -2.47 -10.22 13.22
CA SER A 45 -3.46 -9.41 12.49
C SER A 45 -2.99 -7.97 12.29
N GLU A 46 -2.36 -7.37 13.30
CA GLU A 46 -1.81 -6.01 13.23
C GLU A 46 -0.71 -5.91 12.16
N ASP A 47 0.19 -6.88 12.12
CA ASP A 47 1.26 -6.97 11.12
C ASP A 47 0.68 -7.13 9.71
N VAL A 48 -0.22 -8.11 9.53
CA VAL A 48 -0.86 -8.39 8.23
C VAL A 48 -1.64 -7.18 7.70
N LEU A 49 -2.35 -6.44 8.57
CA LEU A 49 -3.02 -5.20 8.18
C LEU A 49 -2.03 -4.09 7.81
N GLY A 50 -0.88 -4.01 8.47
CA GLY A 50 0.19 -3.07 8.12
C GLY A 50 0.73 -3.34 6.72
N THR A 51 1.03 -4.60 6.42
CA THR A 51 1.46 -5.05 5.10
C THR A 51 0.40 -4.75 4.04
N LEU A 52 -0.88 -5.04 4.29
CA LEU A 52 -1.97 -4.75 3.36
C LEU A 52 -2.05 -3.25 3.02
N ILE A 53 -2.02 -2.39 4.04
CA ILE A 53 -2.11 -0.94 3.83
C ILE A 53 -0.86 -0.43 3.10
N GLY A 54 0.33 -0.89 3.49
CA GLY A 54 1.59 -0.51 2.83
C GLY A 54 1.66 -0.95 1.37
N ALA A 55 1.14 -2.14 1.05
CA ALA A 55 0.99 -2.61 -0.32
C ALA A 55 0.07 -1.69 -1.14
N PHE A 56 -1.03 -1.22 -0.55
CA PHE A 56 -1.98 -0.34 -1.22
C PHE A 56 -1.49 1.10 -1.41
N MET A 57 -0.75 1.67 -0.45
CA MET A 57 -0.34 3.07 -0.50
C MET A 57 0.73 3.34 -1.58
N VAL A 58 0.88 4.63 -1.94
CA VAL A 58 2.00 5.11 -2.78
C VAL A 58 3.32 4.78 -2.08
N PRO A 59 4.29 4.11 -2.74
CA PRO A 59 5.56 3.77 -2.10
C PRO A 59 6.39 5.04 -1.89
N SER A 60 6.37 5.56 -0.66
CA SER A 60 7.04 6.79 -0.27
C SER A 60 7.41 6.77 1.21
N ASP A 61 8.33 7.64 1.61
CA ASP A 61 8.68 7.80 3.03
C ASP A 61 7.51 8.32 3.87
N ALA A 62 6.62 9.11 3.27
CA ALA A 62 5.38 9.54 3.93
C ALA A 62 4.49 8.34 4.30
N SER A 63 4.36 7.36 3.40
CA SER A 63 3.59 6.13 3.68
C SER A 63 4.23 5.29 4.79
N LYS A 64 5.57 5.18 4.81
CA LYS A 64 6.30 4.48 5.88
C LYS A 64 6.12 5.16 7.23
N GLN A 65 6.25 6.49 7.29
CA GLN A 65 6.06 7.26 8.51
C GLN A 65 4.65 7.10 9.10
N LEU A 66 3.63 6.96 8.24
CA LEU A 66 2.26 6.72 8.70
C LEU A 66 2.06 5.36 9.37
N LEU A 67 2.82 4.33 8.96
CA LEU A 67 2.69 2.95 9.45
C LEU A 67 3.65 2.60 10.59
N GLU A 68 4.89 3.11 10.51
CA GLU A 68 6.04 2.67 11.33
C GLU A 68 6.79 3.85 11.98
N GLY A 69 6.43 5.09 11.66
CA GLY A 69 7.03 6.27 12.26
C GLY A 69 6.81 6.39 13.77
N PHE A 70 7.58 7.25 14.42
CA PHE A 70 7.34 7.61 15.81
C PHE A 70 5.93 8.21 15.96
N ASN A 71 5.11 7.65 16.84
CA ASN A 71 3.68 7.97 16.97
C ASN A 71 2.90 7.84 15.65
N ALA A 72 3.26 6.83 14.83
CA ALA A 72 2.58 6.50 13.58
C ALA A 72 1.04 6.50 13.75
N PRO A 73 0.30 7.33 12.97
CA PRO A 73 -1.16 7.38 13.02
C PRO A 73 -1.83 6.04 12.71
N LEU A 74 -1.20 5.21 11.88
CA LEU A 74 -1.62 3.84 11.56
C LEU A 74 -0.74 2.80 12.26
N GLY A 75 -0.18 3.13 13.43
CA GLY A 75 0.69 2.26 14.21
C GLY A 75 -0.01 1.35 15.22
N THR A 76 -1.34 1.29 15.23
CA THR A 76 -2.10 0.42 16.14
C THR A 76 -3.06 -0.50 15.39
N PHE A 77 -3.34 -1.68 15.94
CA PHE A 77 -4.35 -2.60 15.43
C PHE A 77 -5.65 -1.89 15.05
N SER A 78 -6.21 -1.08 15.95
CA SER A 78 -7.52 -0.43 15.72
C SER A 78 -7.46 0.60 14.59
N ALA A 79 -6.37 1.38 14.50
CA ALA A 79 -6.19 2.35 13.43
C ALA A 79 -6.04 1.64 12.07
N ARG A 80 -5.24 0.57 12.01
CA ARG A 80 -5.04 -0.22 10.79
C ARG A 80 -6.34 -0.89 10.33
N ALA A 81 -7.10 -1.53 11.23
CA ALA A 81 -8.37 -2.16 10.87
C ALA A 81 -9.38 -1.15 10.29
N LYS A 82 -9.51 0.03 10.92
CA LYS A 82 -10.40 1.09 10.44
C LYS A 82 -9.95 1.67 9.11
N ALA A 83 -8.66 1.95 8.94
CA ALA A 83 -8.11 2.49 7.70
C ALA A 83 -8.30 1.49 6.55
N ALA A 84 -7.95 0.21 6.75
CA ALA A 84 -8.12 -0.82 5.75
C ALA A 84 -9.59 -0.97 5.31
N TYR A 85 -10.55 -0.91 6.25
CA TYR A 85 -11.97 -0.90 5.89
C TYR A 85 -12.40 0.37 5.16
N ALA A 86 -11.99 1.56 5.64
CA ALA A 86 -12.33 2.84 5.02
C ALA A 86 -11.75 3.00 3.61
N PHE A 87 -10.60 2.38 3.33
CA PHE A 87 -9.99 2.33 2.00
C PHE A 87 -10.61 1.25 1.10
N GLY A 88 -11.55 0.44 1.59
CA GLY A 88 -12.18 -0.63 0.83
C GLY A 88 -11.32 -1.89 0.66
N LEU A 89 -10.26 -2.05 1.45
CA LEU A 89 -9.36 -3.21 1.42
C LEU A 89 -9.92 -4.40 2.21
N LEU A 90 -10.88 -4.15 3.09
CA LEU A 90 -11.59 -5.17 3.86
C LEU A 90 -13.08 -5.16 3.51
N THR A 91 -13.67 -6.34 3.47
CA THR A 91 -15.14 -6.47 3.51
C THR A 91 -15.67 -6.10 4.90
N LYS A 92 -16.96 -5.76 4.99
CA LYS A 92 -17.62 -5.46 6.27
C LYS A 92 -17.46 -6.61 7.28
N ASN A 93 -17.66 -7.84 6.85
CA ASN A 93 -17.55 -9.02 7.71
C ASN A 93 -16.14 -9.20 8.29
N GLN A 94 -15.10 -9.02 7.45
CA GLN A 94 -13.71 -9.09 7.90
C GLN A 94 -13.39 -7.99 8.92
N PHE A 95 -13.83 -6.75 8.64
CA PHE A 95 -13.65 -5.63 9.58
C PHE A 95 -14.32 -5.88 10.93
N GLU A 96 -15.56 -6.35 10.93
CA GLU A 96 -16.27 -6.64 12.18
C GLU A 96 -15.60 -7.78 12.98
N ASP A 97 -15.08 -8.82 12.33
CA ASP A 97 -14.38 -9.91 13.01
C ASP A 97 -13.05 -9.47 13.61
N LEU A 98 -12.31 -8.58 12.94
CA LEU A 98 -11.13 -7.93 13.51
C LEU A 98 -11.48 -7.07 14.73
N GLU A 99 -12.59 -6.34 14.70
CA GLU A 99 -13.07 -5.58 15.86
C GLU A 99 -13.54 -6.49 17.01
N ARG A 100 -14.13 -7.65 16.70
CA ARG A 100 -14.44 -8.68 17.71
C ARG A 100 -13.15 -9.23 18.34
N LEU A 101 -12.15 -9.59 17.53
CA LEU A 101 -10.84 -10.04 18.03
C LEU A 101 -10.19 -8.97 18.92
N ARG A 102 -10.22 -7.70 18.51
CA ARG A 102 -9.69 -6.59 19.32
C ARG A 102 -10.37 -6.49 20.68
N LYS A 103 -11.70 -6.62 20.73
CA LYS A 103 -12.46 -6.62 22.00
C LYS A 103 -12.08 -7.82 22.86
N ILE A 104 -12.00 -9.01 22.28
CA ILE A 104 -11.58 -10.24 22.99
C ILE A 104 -10.17 -10.04 23.57
N ARG A 105 -9.22 -9.57 22.76
CA ARG A 105 -7.84 -9.28 23.18
C ARG A 105 -7.77 -8.31 24.35
N ASN A 106 -8.59 -7.27 24.35
CA ASN A 106 -8.63 -6.31 25.46
C ASN A 106 -9.07 -6.97 26.77
N GLU A 107 -10.04 -7.89 26.73
CA GLU A 107 -10.43 -8.64 27.94
C GLU A 107 -9.28 -9.52 28.44
N PHE A 108 -8.57 -10.21 27.54
CA PHE A 108 -7.43 -11.05 27.91
C PHE A 108 -6.19 -10.26 28.38
N ALA A 109 -5.97 -9.05 27.86
CA ALA A 109 -4.79 -8.24 28.15
C ALA A 109 -4.94 -7.37 29.40
N HIS A 110 -6.16 -6.94 29.76
CA HIS A 110 -6.40 -6.00 30.86
C HIS A 110 -6.79 -6.67 32.19
N THR A 111 -6.61 -7.99 32.30
CA THR A 111 -6.84 -8.72 33.54
C THR A 111 -5.67 -9.63 33.87
N TRP A 112 -5.22 -9.59 35.12
CA TRP A 112 -4.24 -10.54 35.64
C TRP A 112 -4.89 -11.86 36.06
N ARG A 113 -6.21 -11.87 36.27
CA ARG A 113 -6.96 -13.05 36.69
C ARG A 113 -7.09 -14.07 35.56
N PRO A 114 -7.32 -15.35 35.88
CA PRO A 114 -7.73 -16.34 34.90
C PRO A 114 -9.02 -15.88 34.20
N ILE A 115 -9.03 -15.98 32.89
CA ILE A 115 -10.17 -15.65 32.01
C ILE A 115 -10.19 -16.69 30.89
N SER A 116 -11.38 -17.02 30.38
CA SER A 116 -11.55 -18.05 29.37
C SER A 116 -12.41 -17.57 28.20
N LEU A 117 -12.23 -18.21 27.03
CA LEU A 117 -13.12 -18.07 25.88
C LEU A 117 -14.58 -18.40 26.23
N THR A 118 -14.81 -19.23 27.25
CA THR A 118 -16.14 -19.63 27.71
C THR A 118 -16.83 -18.57 28.57
N ASP A 119 -16.12 -17.52 29.01
CA ASP A 119 -16.72 -16.44 29.78
C ASP A 119 -17.83 -15.75 28.98
N PRO A 120 -19.01 -15.45 29.56
CA PRO A 120 -20.21 -15.09 28.80
C PRO A 120 -20.00 -13.96 27.78
N LYS A 121 -19.23 -12.93 28.17
CA LYS A 121 -18.91 -11.78 27.32
C LYS A 121 -18.01 -12.15 26.14
N ILE A 122 -16.98 -12.98 26.37
CA ILE A 122 -16.04 -13.42 25.33
C ILE A 122 -16.73 -14.44 24.42
N ALA A 123 -17.43 -15.41 24.99
CA ALA A 123 -18.17 -16.41 24.23
C ALA A 123 -19.17 -15.79 23.26
N ALA A 124 -19.87 -14.73 23.67
CA ALA A 124 -20.78 -13.99 22.79
C ALA A 124 -20.05 -13.33 21.61
N LEU A 125 -18.86 -12.74 21.84
CA LEU A 125 -18.04 -12.16 20.78
C LEU A 125 -17.54 -13.22 19.80
N VAL A 126 -17.07 -14.37 20.30
CA VAL A 126 -16.60 -15.49 19.47
C VAL A 126 -17.73 -16.07 18.61
N LYS A 127 -18.90 -16.30 19.21
CA LYS A 127 -20.07 -16.82 18.50
C LYS A 127 -20.55 -15.88 17.40
N ALA A 128 -20.38 -14.57 17.59
CA ALA A 128 -20.73 -13.56 16.60
C ALA A 128 -19.72 -13.44 15.44
N MET A 129 -18.56 -14.08 15.51
CA MET A 129 -17.61 -14.10 14.39
C MET A 129 -18.15 -14.93 13.22
N ASN A 130 -17.80 -14.56 11.98
CA ASN A 130 -18.15 -15.36 10.81
C ASN A 130 -17.47 -16.72 10.88
N HIS A 131 -18.05 -17.76 10.27
CA HIS A 131 -17.35 -19.05 10.14
C HIS A 131 -16.26 -18.97 9.08
N SER A 132 -15.21 -19.80 9.25
CA SER A 132 -14.21 -20.01 8.20
C SER A 132 -14.89 -20.35 6.88
N ARG A 133 -14.43 -19.72 5.80
CA ARG A 133 -14.87 -20.02 4.44
C ARG A 133 -14.17 -21.23 3.82
N LEU A 134 -13.10 -21.71 4.45
CA LEU A 134 -12.33 -22.87 3.99
C LEU A 134 -12.71 -24.16 4.75
N GLY A 135 -13.25 -24.02 5.97
CA GLY A 135 -13.66 -25.14 6.80
C GLY A 135 -14.93 -25.81 6.29
N THR A 136 -14.92 -27.14 6.20
CA THR A 136 -16.10 -27.96 5.87
C THR A 136 -16.75 -28.60 7.10
N LYS A 137 -16.10 -28.49 8.27
CA LYS A 137 -16.58 -29.03 9.55
C LYS A 137 -17.01 -27.89 10.47
N PHE A 138 -18.04 -28.15 11.26
CA PHE A 138 -18.46 -27.24 12.32
C PHE A 138 -17.37 -27.18 13.41
N PRO A 139 -16.97 -25.97 13.89
CA PRO A 139 -16.08 -25.86 15.03
C PRO A 139 -16.87 -26.17 16.31
N GLU A 140 -16.56 -27.30 16.94
CA GLU A 140 -17.26 -27.80 18.14
C GLU A 140 -16.88 -26.99 19.39
N THR A 141 -15.71 -26.34 19.38
CA THR A 141 -15.25 -25.49 20.48
C THR A 141 -15.11 -24.02 20.07
N LEU A 142 -15.23 -23.11 21.05
CA LEU A 142 -14.98 -21.67 20.84
C LEU A 142 -13.54 -21.41 20.39
N ARG A 143 -12.59 -22.25 20.84
CA ARG A 143 -11.20 -22.20 20.43
C ARG A 143 -11.05 -22.50 18.93
N GLU A 144 -11.60 -23.61 18.47
CA GLU A 144 -11.62 -23.99 17.05
C GLU A 144 -12.30 -22.92 16.20
N LYS A 145 -13.39 -22.33 16.72
CA LYS A 145 -14.11 -21.24 16.05
C LYS A 145 -13.20 -20.03 15.85
N VAL A 146 -12.55 -19.51 16.90
CA VAL A 146 -11.64 -18.36 16.77
C VAL A 146 -10.49 -18.67 15.82
N GLN A 147 -9.83 -19.83 16.00
CA GLN A 147 -8.70 -20.25 15.18
C GLN A 147 -9.08 -20.32 13.70
N SER A 148 -10.08 -21.12 13.34
CA SER A 148 -10.47 -21.32 11.94
C SER A 148 -10.94 -20.03 11.28
N SER A 149 -11.76 -19.22 11.96
CA SER A 149 -12.25 -17.95 11.46
C SER A 149 -11.11 -16.95 11.21
N MET A 150 -10.24 -16.75 12.20
CA MET A 150 -9.15 -15.79 12.06
C MET A 150 -8.09 -16.24 11.08
N SER A 151 -7.69 -17.51 11.08
CA SER A 151 -6.68 -18.01 10.13
C SER A 151 -7.14 -17.84 8.68
N THR A 152 -8.41 -18.12 8.38
CA THR A 152 -8.95 -17.88 7.03
C THR A 152 -8.99 -16.40 6.67
N LEU A 153 -9.45 -15.54 7.59
CA LEU A 153 -9.46 -14.09 7.36
C LEU A 153 -8.04 -13.58 7.06
N LEU A 154 -7.05 -14.02 7.83
CA LEU A 154 -5.67 -13.57 7.66
C LEU A 154 -5.03 -14.08 6.36
N ILE A 155 -5.38 -15.29 5.90
CA ILE A 155 -5.05 -15.78 4.56
C ILE A 155 -5.63 -14.84 3.49
N GLU A 156 -6.92 -14.50 3.59
CA GLU A 156 -7.57 -13.61 2.62
C GLU A 156 -6.87 -12.24 2.57
N VAL A 157 -6.57 -11.64 3.73
CA VAL A 157 -5.91 -10.33 3.79
C VAL A 157 -4.51 -10.36 3.19
N ARG A 158 -3.69 -11.39 3.50
CA ARG A 158 -2.35 -11.55 2.89
C ARG A 158 -2.43 -11.78 1.39
N ALA A 159 -3.40 -12.57 0.93
CA ALA A 159 -3.60 -12.81 -0.50
C ALA A 159 -3.95 -11.52 -1.24
N VAL A 160 -4.79 -10.65 -0.67
CA VAL A 160 -5.10 -9.33 -1.23
C VAL A 160 -3.86 -8.44 -1.28
N ALA A 161 -3.08 -8.38 -0.19
CA ALA A 161 -1.84 -7.60 -0.16
C ALA A 161 -0.86 -8.04 -1.27
N HIS A 162 -0.63 -9.34 -1.40
CA HIS A 162 0.21 -9.90 -2.45
C HIS A 162 -0.31 -9.59 -3.86
N GLN A 163 -1.63 -9.73 -4.09
CA GLN A 163 -2.22 -9.37 -5.39
C GLN A 163 -2.05 -7.90 -5.74
N ILE A 164 -2.13 -6.99 -4.77
CA ILE A 164 -1.90 -5.55 -4.98
C ILE A 164 -0.46 -5.30 -5.46
N GLU A 165 0.51 -5.98 -4.87
CA GLU A 165 1.92 -5.84 -5.24
C GLU A 165 2.22 -6.43 -6.62
N GLU A 166 1.79 -7.68 -6.86
CA GLU A 166 1.96 -8.40 -8.12
C GLU A 166 1.31 -7.65 -9.29
N LYS A 167 0.05 -7.22 -9.13
CA LYS A 167 -0.70 -6.54 -10.19
C LYS A 167 -0.47 -5.03 -10.23
N LYS A 168 0.35 -4.49 -9.31
CA LYS A 168 0.62 -3.05 -9.16
C LYS A 168 -0.66 -2.21 -8.98
N THR A 169 -1.72 -2.77 -8.39
CA THR A 169 -3.02 -2.09 -8.19
C THR A 169 -3.05 -1.27 -6.90
N ARG A 170 -2.05 -0.41 -6.74
CA ARG A 170 -1.96 0.54 -5.62
C ARG A 170 -3.00 1.65 -5.76
N VAL A 171 -3.16 2.46 -4.72
CA VAL A 171 -3.98 3.67 -4.78
C VAL A 171 -3.51 4.56 -5.94
N PRO A 172 -4.39 4.99 -6.86
CA PRO A 172 -4.01 5.87 -7.94
C PRO A 172 -3.72 7.27 -7.41
N ILE A 173 -2.75 7.95 -8.03
CA ILE A 173 -2.53 9.38 -7.76
C ILE A 173 -3.64 10.16 -8.48
N THR A 174 -4.55 10.75 -7.71
CA THR A 174 -5.63 11.61 -8.22
C THR A 174 -5.29 13.10 -8.18
N GLY A 175 -4.21 13.48 -7.49
CA GLY A 175 -3.71 14.85 -7.51
C GLY A 175 -3.32 15.27 -8.92
N THR A 176 -3.60 16.52 -9.28
CA THR A 176 -3.27 17.08 -10.60
C THR A 176 -2.55 18.41 -10.46
N HIS A 177 -1.65 18.71 -11.40
CA HIS A 177 -1.03 20.02 -11.52
C HIS A 177 -1.83 20.87 -12.51
N LEU A 178 -1.81 22.19 -12.31
CA LEU A 178 -2.32 23.12 -13.31
C LEU A 178 -1.40 23.10 -14.52
N ILE A 179 -1.98 22.82 -15.69
CA ILE A 179 -1.27 22.84 -16.97
C ILE A 179 -1.85 23.96 -17.82
N ALA A 180 -1.03 24.98 -18.09
CA ALA A 180 -1.42 26.09 -18.95
C ALA A 180 -1.44 25.61 -20.41
N GLY A 181 -2.63 25.67 -21.02
CA GLY A 181 -2.81 25.42 -22.44
C GLY A 181 -2.27 26.55 -23.33
N PHE A 182 -2.47 26.39 -24.62
CA PHE A 182 -2.20 27.40 -25.64
C PHE A 182 -3.54 27.93 -26.17
N SER A 183 -3.57 29.20 -26.54
CA SER A 183 -4.80 29.85 -27.01
C SER A 183 -4.85 29.89 -28.54
N GLY A 184 -6.06 29.97 -29.11
CA GLY A 184 -6.27 30.05 -30.55
C GLY A 184 -6.48 28.70 -31.22
N ASP A 185 -6.44 28.70 -32.55
CA ASP A 185 -6.52 27.49 -33.37
C ASP A 185 -5.20 26.69 -33.33
N PHE A 186 -5.17 25.53 -34.00
CA PHE A 186 -3.99 24.66 -33.99
C PHE A 186 -2.71 25.37 -34.45
N ASP A 187 -2.80 26.25 -35.46
CA ASP A 187 -1.64 26.95 -36.01
C ASP A 187 -1.13 28.00 -35.03
N ALA A 188 -2.03 28.78 -34.42
CA ALA A 188 -1.69 29.73 -33.37
C ALA A 188 -1.06 29.01 -32.16
N GLN A 189 -1.64 27.88 -31.73
CA GLN A 189 -1.10 27.09 -30.63
C GLN A 189 0.30 26.53 -30.93
N MET A 190 0.53 26.03 -32.15
CA MET A 190 1.84 25.51 -32.56
C MET A 190 2.88 26.61 -32.69
N ALA A 191 2.50 27.79 -33.18
CA ALA A 191 3.39 28.95 -33.26
C ALA A 191 3.80 29.43 -31.86
N ASP A 192 2.82 29.65 -30.97
CA ASP A 192 3.01 30.06 -29.58
C ASP A 192 3.86 29.03 -28.81
N ALA A 193 3.60 27.73 -29.02
CA ALA A 193 4.40 26.68 -28.41
C ALA A 193 5.88 26.68 -28.86
N ARG A 194 6.14 26.97 -30.13
CA ARG A 194 7.51 27.05 -30.65
C ARG A 194 8.23 28.29 -30.13
N GLU A 195 7.56 29.43 -30.13
CA GLU A 195 8.09 30.70 -29.63
C GLU A 195 8.43 30.58 -28.13
N GLN A 196 7.48 30.15 -27.30
CA GLN A 196 7.75 29.98 -25.87
C GLN A 196 8.86 28.96 -25.60
N MET A 197 8.90 27.83 -26.32
CA MET A 197 9.99 26.85 -26.15
C MET A 197 11.35 27.46 -26.52
N HIS A 198 11.42 28.27 -27.58
CA HIS A 198 12.62 28.96 -27.99
C HIS A 198 13.10 29.95 -26.93
N ASP A 199 12.20 30.79 -26.43
CA ASP A 199 12.50 31.80 -25.40
C ASP A 199 13.00 31.13 -24.11
N ILE A 200 12.34 30.06 -23.66
CA ILE A 200 12.78 29.32 -22.47
C ILE A 200 14.18 28.73 -22.67
N CYS A 201 14.50 28.22 -23.87
CA CYS A 201 15.84 27.71 -24.16
C CYS A 201 16.89 28.83 -24.14
N GLN A 202 16.60 29.99 -24.73
CA GLN A 202 17.49 31.14 -24.70
C GLN A 202 17.75 31.62 -23.27
N ASP A 203 16.69 31.79 -22.48
CA ASP A 203 16.80 32.22 -21.09
C ASP A 203 17.60 31.23 -20.23
N ARG A 204 17.40 29.93 -20.45
CA ARG A 204 18.20 28.87 -19.79
C ARG A 204 19.68 29.00 -20.16
N ASP A 205 19.99 29.13 -21.44
CA ASP A 205 21.37 29.14 -21.94
C ASP A 205 22.12 30.41 -21.50
N ALA A 206 21.39 31.52 -21.31
CA ALA A 206 21.90 32.78 -20.78
C ALA A 206 21.95 32.85 -19.23
N SER A 207 21.45 31.82 -18.55
CA SER A 207 21.36 31.78 -17.08
C SER A 207 22.34 30.78 -16.45
N ASP A 208 22.71 31.07 -15.21
CA ASP A 208 23.53 30.22 -14.35
C ASP A 208 22.81 29.89 -13.02
N GLY A 209 23.30 28.86 -12.32
CA GLY A 209 22.82 28.47 -10.99
C GLY A 209 21.31 28.21 -10.94
N GLU A 210 20.64 28.78 -9.94
CA GLU A 210 19.20 28.57 -9.68
C GLU A 210 18.31 29.00 -10.85
N LYS A 211 18.67 30.09 -11.55
CA LYS A 211 17.90 30.55 -12.73
C LYS A 211 17.97 29.54 -13.87
N ARG A 212 19.15 28.98 -14.14
CA ARG A 212 19.30 27.91 -15.13
C ARG A 212 18.46 26.70 -14.77
N SER A 213 18.49 26.28 -13.50
CA SER A 213 17.68 25.18 -12.98
C SER A 213 16.18 25.44 -13.11
N PHE A 214 15.73 26.68 -12.89
CA PHE A 214 14.34 27.08 -13.10
C PHE A 214 13.91 26.87 -14.55
N HIS A 215 14.61 27.45 -15.54
CA HIS A 215 14.25 27.30 -16.95
C HIS A 215 14.33 25.85 -17.42
N GLN A 216 15.31 25.08 -16.93
CA GLN A 216 15.38 23.64 -17.19
C GLN A 216 14.11 22.92 -16.68
N ALA A 217 13.65 23.24 -15.48
CA ALA A 217 12.43 22.66 -14.93
C ALA A 217 11.17 23.12 -15.70
N VAL A 218 11.15 24.35 -16.22
CA VAL A 218 10.08 24.83 -17.11
C VAL A 218 10.04 24.01 -18.40
N LEU A 219 11.19 23.73 -19.05
CA LEU A 219 11.25 22.89 -20.26
C LEU A 219 10.73 21.47 -20.00
N VAL A 220 11.10 20.86 -18.87
CA VAL A 220 10.61 19.52 -18.49
C VAL A 220 9.08 19.50 -18.41
N ARG A 221 8.48 20.50 -17.74
CA ARG A 221 7.01 20.61 -17.63
C ARG A 221 6.33 21.03 -18.94
N PHE A 222 7.06 21.70 -19.84
CA PHE A 222 6.52 22.14 -21.14
C PHE A 222 6.00 20.96 -21.97
N ALA A 223 6.57 19.77 -21.79
CA ALA A 223 6.12 18.55 -22.47
C ALA A 223 4.65 18.21 -22.18
N GLU A 224 4.18 18.49 -20.97
CA GLU A 224 2.79 18.26 -20.55
C GLU A 224 1.83 19.22 -21.27
N ARG A 225 2.28 20.46 -21.55
CA ARG A 225 1.47 21.45 -22.28
C ARG A 225 1.26 21.02 -23.74
N LEU A 226 2.30 20.48 -24.38
CA LEU A 226 2.23 19.97 -25.75
C LEU A 226 1.27 18.77 -25.90
N HIS A 227 1.07 18.00 -24.83
CA HIS A 227 0.11 16.90 -24.84
C HIS A 227 -1.33 17.37 -25.12
N PHE A 228 -1.72 18.56 -24.64
CA PHE A 228 -3.06 19.09 -24.92
C PHE A 228 -3.24 19.48 -26.39
N ILE A 229 -2.21 20.03 -27.03
CA ILE A 229 -2.22 20.28 -28.48
C ILE A 229 -2.35 18.93 -29.22
N GLU A 230 -1.60 17.91 -28.81
CA GLU A 230 -1.62 16.58 -29.42
C GLU A 230 -3.00 15.91 -29.37
N VAL A 231 -3.67 15.99 -28.22
CA VAL A 231 -5.02 15.44 -28.03
C VAL A 231 -6.05 16.16 -28.90
N ALA A 232 -5.91 17.48 -29.05
CA ALA A 232 -6.79 18.30 -29.90
C ALA A 232 -6.41 18.28 -31.39
N ALA A 233 -5.24 17.73 -31.76
CA ALA A 233 -4.70 17.81 -33.10
C ALA A 233 -5.48 16.96 -34.12
N PRO A 234 -5.77 17.50 -35.32
CA PRO A 234 -6.25 16.71 -36.45
C PRO A 234 -5.29 15.54 -36.77
N PRO A 235 -5.79 14.35 -37.16
CA PRO A 235 -4.93 13.18 -37.43
C PRO A 235 -3.80 13.44 -38.43
N SER A 236 -4.04 14.28 -39.45
CA SER A 236 -3.05 14.67 -40.45
C SER A 236 -1.88 15.48 -39.87
N ARG A 237 -2.09 16.18 -38.75
CA ARG A 237 -1.15 17.15 -38.16
C ARG A 237 -0.49 16.67 -36.87
N ARG A 238 -0.89 15.51 -36.33
CA ARG A 238 -0.25 14.90 -35.14
C ARG A 238 1.27 14.74 -35.28
N ARG A 239 1.76 14.52 -36.52
CA ARG A 239 3.20 14.44 -36.81
C ARG A 239 3.95 15.74 -36.50
N GLU A 240 3.31 16.89 -36.65
CA GLU A 240 3.92 18.21 -36.35
C GLU A 240 4.12 18.37 -34.83
N VAL A 241 3.11 17.99 -34.03
CA VAL A 241 3.20 18.03 -32.56
C VAL A 241 4.25 17.02 -32.07
N ALA A 242 4.27 15.81 -32.63
CA ALA A 242 5.28 14.80 -32.29
C ALA A 242 6.72 15.26 -32.60
N ALA A 243 6.92 15.97 -33.72
CA ALA A 243 8.21 16.56 -34.05
C ALA A 243 8.66 17.60 -33.02
N LEU A 244 7.76 18.47 -32.58
CA LEU A 244 8.04 19.47 -31.54
C LEU A 244 8.34 18.81 -30.18
N LYS A 245 7.59 17.78 -29.78
CA LYS A 245 7.89 17.01 -28.56
C LYS A 245 9.27 16.33 -28.61
N LYS A 246 9.65 15.81 -29.78
CA LYS A 246 10.99 15.22 -29.98
C LYS A 246 12.09 16.26 -29.89
N GLU A 247 11.87 17.45 -30.46
CA GLU A 247 12.79 18.59 -30.34
C GLU A 247 12.97 18.99 -28.87
N LEU A 248 11.86 19.18 -28.14
CA LEU A 248 11.88 19.47 -26.70
C LEU A 248 12.65 18.42 -25.91
N ALA A 249 12.42 17.13 -26.17
CA ALA A 249 13.15 16.05 -25.48
C ALA A 249 14.67 16.15 -25.70
N GLY A 250 15.10 16.51 -26.91
CA GLY A 250 16.51 16.78 -27.21
C GLY A 250 17.07 17.98 -26.43
N ARG A 251 16.27 19.04 -26.25
CA ARG A 251 16.65 20.22 -25.45
C ARG A 251 16.71 19.93 -23.95
N VAL A 252 15.82 19.09 -23.43
CA VAL A 252 15.80 18.71 -22.01
C VAL A 252 17.00 17.83 -21.65
N ALA A 253 17.45 16.97 -22.56
CA ALA A 253 18.55 16.04 -22.32
C ALA A 253 19.95 16.69 -22.37
N GLY A 254 20.09 17.89 -22.96
CA GLY A 254 21.35 18.63 -23.08
C GLY A 254 21.38 19.88 -22.23
#